data_AF-Z4WX18-F1
#
_entry.id   AF-Z4WX18-F1
#
_cell.length_a   1.000
_cell.length_b   1.000
_cell.length_c   1.000
_cell.angle_alpha   90.00
_cell.angle_beta   90.00
_cell.angle_gamma   90.00
#
_symmetry.space_group_name_H-M   'P 1'
#
loop_
_entity.id
_entity.type
_entity.pdbx_description
1 polymer ?
#
loop_
_entity_poly.entity_id
_entity_poly.type
_entity_poly.pdbx_seq_one_letter_code
_entity_poly.pdbx_strand_id
1 'polypeptide(L)'
;MTDKIVVAIDGYSSCGKSSMARTLARNIGYIYVDTGAMYRGVTLFALREGLIHGDGTIDEAGLRARLSGLSLTFQRSGEGEEPVLYLNGACVAEEIRSMAVASQVSPIAALPFVRDFLTKEQQAMGQEKGIVMDGRDIGTAVFPKAEMKVFLTADPKIRAERRLKELRAKGDEVTTLEEVLTNLEERDYIDTHRAVAPLKQAPDAVVLDNSFLSIREQDLMLRFAFEAVLAHLRTEKCV
;
A
#
# COMPACT_ATOMS: atom_id res chain seq x y z
N MET A 1 4.76 0.54 -29.56
CA MET A 1 4.03 0.66 -28.28
C MET A 1 5.02 0.32 -27.18
N THR A 2 5.18 1.18 -26.18
CA THR A 2 5.93 0.83 -24.97
C THR A 2 5.15 -0.26 -24.25
N ASP A 3 5.78 -1.41 -24.02
CA ASP A 3 5.17 -2.47 -23.23
C ASP A 3 4.86 -1.92 -21.84
N LYS A 4 3.57 -1.77 -21.55
CA LYS A 4 3.11 -1.41 -20.22
C LYS A 4 3.46 -2.57 -19.28
N ILE A 5 3.97 -2.27 -18.09
CA ILE A 5 4.34 -3.27 -17.09
C ILE A 5 3.56 -3.09 -15.78
N VAL A 6 3.64 -4.08 -14.90
CA VAL A 6 3.21 -3.97 -13.51
C VAL A 6 4.41 -3.59 -12.66
N VAL A 7 4.29 -2.49 -11.93
CA VAL A 7 5.31 -2.05 -10.96
C VAL A 7 4.79 -2.29 -9.54
N ALA A 8 5.45 -3.18 -8.81
CA ALA A 8 5.17 -3.49 -7.42
C ALA A 8 6.14 -2.73 -6.50
N ILE A 9 5.60 -1.97 -5.54
CA ILE A 9 6.40 -1.25 -4.53
C ILE A 9 5.98 -1.69 -3.13
N ASP A 10 6.73 -2.61 -2.56
CA ASP A 10 6.52 -3.12 -1.21
C ASP A 10 7.44 -2.46 -0.19
N GLY A 11 7.16 -2.66 1.10
CA GLY A 11 8.04 -2.18 2.17
C GLY A 11 7.31 -1.71 3.42
N TYR A 12 8.09 -1.33 4.43
CA TYR A 12 7.61 -1.03 5.78
C TYR A 12 6.68 0.17 5.88
N SER A 13 5.90 0.26 6.96
CA SER A 13 5.04 1.43 7.19
C SER A 13 5.86 2.72 7.30
N SER A 14 5.32 3.84 6.81
CA SER A 14 5.95 5.18 6.91
C SER A 14 7.34 5.34 6.28
N CYS A 15 7.74 4.49 5.33
CA CYS A 15 8.96 4.70 4.54
C CYS A 15 8.78 5.57 3.28
N GLY A 16 7.60 6.14 3.02
CA GLY A 16 7.38 7.03 1.86
C GLY A 16 6.93 6.36 0.56
N LYS A 17 6.57 5.06 0.59
CA LYS A 17 6.12 4.28 -0.57
C LYS A 17 5.05 4.97 -1.40
N SER A 18 3.95 5.37 -0.77
CA SER A 18 2.80 5.93 -1.48
C SER A 18 3.14 7.24 -2.19
N SER A 19 4.09 8.02 -1.66
CA SER A 19 4.61 9.23 -2.31
C SER A 19 5.49 8.87 -3.52
N MET A 20 6.42 7.94 -3.33
CA MET A 20 7.33 7.46 -4.37
C MET A 20 6.61 6.77 -5.53
N ALA A 21 5.71 5.83 -5.21
CA ALA A 21 4.89 5.10 -6.17
C ALA A 21 4.02 6.02 -7.02
N ARG A 22 3.38 6.99 -6.37
CA ARG A 22 2.55 7.98 -7.03
C ARG A 22 3.34 8.92 -7.94
N THR A 23 4.51 9.35 -7.47
CA THR A 23 5.40 10.20 -8.27
C THR A 23 5.85 9.44 -9.51
N LEU A 24 6.30 8.20 -9.36
CA LEU A 24 6.65 7.33 -10.49
C LEU A 24 5.47 7.17 -11.46
N ALA A 25 4.30 6.76 -10.97
CA ALA A 25 3.11 6.53 -11.79
C ALA A 25 2.74 7.75 -12.64
N ARG A 26 2.74 8.94 -12.03
CA ARG A 26 2.47 10.21 -12.73
C ARG A 26 3.50 10.48 -13.81
N ASN A 27 4.77 10.26 -13.50
CA ASN A 27 5.88 10.54 -14.41
C ASN A 27 5.89 9.63 -15.64
N ILE A 28 5.44 8.38 -15.50
CA ILE A 28 5.41 7.37 -16.58
C ILE A 28 4.03 7.19 -17.22
N GLY A 29 3.02 7.94 -16.76
CA GLY A 29 1.65 7.86 -17.26
C GLY A 29 0.90 6.57 -16.88
N TYR A 30 1.21 5.98 -15.73
CA TYR A 30 0.59 4.76 -15.22
C TYR A 30 -0.50 5.06 -14.18
N ILE A 31 -1.38 4.09 -13.97
CA ILE A 31 -2.38 4.12 -12.90
C ILE A 31 -1.68 3.85 -11.57
N TYR A 32 -1.95 4.66 -10.56
CA TYR A 32 -1.49 4.43 -9.19
C TYR A 32 -2.60 3.77 -8.37
N VAL A 33 -2.27 2.72 -7.62
CA VAL A 33 -3.18 2.05 -6.68
C VAL A 33 -2.54 1.93 -5.29
N ASP A 34 -3.17 2.55 -4.30
CA ASP A 34 -2.85 2.42 -2.87
C ASP A 34 -3.60 1.21 -2.29
N THR A 35 -2.93 0.05 -2.20
CA THR A 35 -3.60 -1.13 -1.61
C THR A 35 -3.88 -0.97 -0.12
N GLY A 36 -3.09 -0.13 0.57
CA GLY A 36 -3.31 0.21 1.97
C GLY A 36 -4.67 0.88 2.17
N ALA A 37 -5.08 1.76 1.25
CA ALA A 37 -6.42 2.34 1.24
C ALA A 37 -7.50 1.25 1.14
N MET A 38 -7.32 0.21 0.32
CA MET A 38 -8.31 -0.88 0.18
C MET A 38 -8.51 -1.64 1.50
N TYR A 39 -7.43 -2.02 2.18
CA TYR A 39 -7.50 -2.66 3.50
C TYR A 39 -8.18 -1.75 4.54
N ARG A 40 -7.88 -0.45 4.50
CA ARG A 40 -8.55 0.55 5.34
C ARG A 40 -10.04 0.70 4.99
N GLY A 41 -10.42 0.53 3.72
CA GLY A 41 -11.82 0.52 3.28
C GLY A 41 -12.59 -0.67 3.88
N VAL A 42 -12.01 -1.86 3.86
CA VAL A 42 -12.60 -3.05 4.53
C VAL A 42 -12.67 -2.84 6.04
N THR A 43 -11.64 -2.25 6.64
CA THR A 43 -11.61 -1.94 8.08
C THR A 43 -12.70 -0.94 8.45
N LEU A 44 -12.86 0.12 7.66
CA LEU A 44 -13.91 1.10 7.84
C LEU A 44 -15.31 0.50 7.70
N PHE A 45 -15.49 -0.38 6.71
CA PHE A 45 -16.72 -1.14 6.56
C PHE A 45 -17.03 -1.97 7.81
N ALA A 46 -16.05 -2.72 8.32
CA ALA A 46 -16.21 -3.53 9.52
C ALA A 46 -16.60 -2.67 10.74
N LEU A 47 -15.99 -1.49 10.90
CA LEU A 47 -16.34 -0.53 11.95
C LEU A 47 -17.79 -0.03 11.82
N ARG A 48 -18.21 0.36 10.61
CA ARG A 48 -19.57 0.87 10.34
C ARG A 48 -20.66 -0.18 10.57
N GLU A 49 -20.35 -1.43 10.26
CA GLU A 49 -21.26 -2.56 10.47
C GLU A 49 -21.25 -3.10 11.91
N GLY A 50 -20.45 -2.52 12.82
CA GLY A 50 -20.35 -2.98 14.21
C GLY A 50 -19.69 -4.36 14.36
N LEU A 51 -18.84 -4.75 13.40
CA LEU A 51 -18.14 -6.04 13.36
C LEU A 51 -16.81 -6.05 14.10
N ILE A 52 -16.45 -4.92 14.73
CA ILE A 52 -15.30 -4.80 15.62
C ILE A 52 -15.83 -4.37 16.99
N HIS A 53 -15.65 -5.22 17.99
CA HIS A 53 -16.11 -4.98 19.34
C HIS A 53 -15.16 -4.06 20.11
N GLY A 54 -15.62 -3.48 21.23
CA GLY A 54 -14.85 -2.50 22.00
C GLY A 54 -13.56 -3.05 22.62
N ASP A 55 -13.43 -4.37 22.73
CA ASP A 55 -12.23 -5.09 23.16
C ASP A 55 -11.26 -5.42 22.00
N GLY A 56 -11.60 -5.03 20.77
CA GLY A 56 -10.85 -5.33 19.56
C GLY A 56 -11.17 -6.67 18.90
N THR A 57 -12.10 -7.46 19.45
CA THR A 57 -12.52 -8.72 18.84
C THR A 57 -13.27 -8.46 17.53
N ILE A 58 -12.91 -9.19 16.47
CA ILE A 58 -13.53 -9.06 15.15
C ILE A 58 -14.55 -10.19 14.95
N ASP A 59 -15.78 -9.85 14.54
CA ASP A 59 -16.75 -10.82 14.04
C ASP A 59 -16.35 -11.28 12.64
N GLU A 60 -15.42 -12.25 12.58
CA GLU A 60 -14.92 -12.79 11.31
C GLU A 60 -16.02 -13.42 10.46
N ALA A 61 -16.99 -14.10 11.09
CA ALA A 61 -18.08 -14.76 10.38
C ALA A 61 -19.01 -13.72 9.74
N GLY A 62 -19.39 -12.69 10.50
CA GLY A 62 -20.19 -11.57 10.03
C GLY A 62 -19.49 -10.75 8.95
N LEU A 63 -18.18 -10.52 9.07
CA LEU A 63 -17.39 -9.84 8.04
C LEU A 63 -17.32 -10.68 6.76
N ARG A 64 -17.00 -11.97 6.88
CA ARG A 64 -16.91 -12.89 5.74
C ARG A 64 -18.21 -12.97 4.95
N ALA A 65 -19.35 -13.03 5.64
CA ALA A 65 -20.66 -13.08 5.01
C ALA A 65 -21.02 -11.83 4.21
N ARG A 66 -20.41 -10.67 4.52
CA ARG A 66 -20.73 -9.38 3.90
C ARG A 66 -19.71 -8.91 2.86
N LEU A 67 -18.50 -9.48 2.84
CA LEU A 67 -17.44 -9.07 1.91
C LEU A 67 -17.85 -9.16 0.44
N SER A 68 -18.65 -10.15 0.04
CA SER A 68 -19.08 -10.28 -1.35
C SER A 68 -19.98 -9.14 -1.84
N GLY A 69 -20.61 -8.40 -0.93
CA GLY A 69 -21.41 -7.22 -1.25
C GLY A 69 -20.63 -5.91 -1.21
N LEU A 70 -19.35 -5.96 -0.86
CA LEU A 70 -18.50 -4.79 -0.68
C LEU A 70 -17.86 -4.38 -2.02
N SER A 71 -18.02 -3.10 -2.38
CA SER A 71 -17.44 -2.52 -3.59
C SER A 71 -16.35 -1.50 -3.22
N LEU A 72 -15.13 -1.72 -3.70
CA LEU A 72 -13.99 -0.82 -3.55
C LEU A 72 -13.57 -0.32 -4.93
N THR A 73 -13.80 0.96 -5.21
CA THR A 73 -13.42 1.56 -6.49
C THR A 73 -12.56 2.79 -6.26
N PHE A 74 -11.48 2.92 -7.02
CA PHE A 74 -10.72 4.17 -7.08
C PHE A 74 -11.29 5.06 -8.16
N GLN A 75 -11.67 6.29 -7.80
CA GLN A 75 -12.20 7.27 -8.75
C GLN A 75 -11.45 8.59 -8.63
N ARG A 76 -11.28 9.28 -9.75
CA ARG A 76 -10.72 10.64 -9.78
C ARG A 76 -11.88 11.64 -9.76
N SER A 77 -11.78 12.68 -8.94
CA SER A 77 -12.76 13.79 -8.94
C SER A 77 -12.49 14.84 -10.04
N GLY A 78 -11.33 14.77 -10.70
CA GLY A 78 -10.96 15.65 -11.80
C GLY A 78 -9.77 15.16 -12.62
N GLU A 79 -9.51 15.84 -13.75
CA GLU A 79 -8.33 15.57 -14.58
C GLU A 79 -7.06 15.99 -13.82
N GLY A 80 -6.08 15.09 -13.74
CA GLY A 80 -4.87 15.29 -12.94
C GLY A 80 -5.03 15.05 -11.43
N GLU A 81 -6.25 14.84 -10.94
CA GLU A 81 -6.47 14.47 -9.53
C GLU A 81 -6.09 13.01 -9.25
N GLU A 82 -5.70 12.78 -8.02
CA GLU A 82 -5.37 11.45 -7.53
C GLU A 82 -6.64 10.61 -7.38
N PRO A 83 -6.62 9.33 -7.78
CA PRO A 83 -7.72 8.43 -7.47
C PRO A 83 -7.88 8.31 -5.96
N VAL A 84 -9.10 8.52 -5.47
CA VAL A 84 -9.47 8.31 -4.07
C VAL A 84 -10.40 7.11 -3.96
N LEU A 85 -10.39 6.48 -2.78
CA LEU A 85 -11.19 5.28 -2.55
C LEU A 85 -12.65 5.64 -2.31
N TYR A 86 -13.52 4.94 -3.03
CA TYR A 86 -14.95 4.89 -2.79
C TYR A 86 -15.31 3.51 -2.23
N LEU A 87 -16.08 3.50 -1.14
CA LEU A 87 -16.63 2.31 -0.50
C LEU A 87 -18.14 2.30 -0.73
N ASN A 88 -18.65 1.28 -1.41
CA ASN A 88 -20.08 1.16 -1.78
C ASN A 88 -20.65 2.43 -2.44
N GLY A 89 -19.85 3.06 -3.31
CA GLY A 89 -20.22 4.29 -4.02
C GLY A 89 -20.07 5.59 -3.23
N ALA A 90 -19.63 5.56 -1.97
CA ALA A 90 -19.38 6.75 -1.16
C ALA A 90 -17.88 7.06 -1.08
N CYS A 91 -17.48 8.32 -1.28
CA CYS A 91 -16.08 8.74 -1.09
C CYS A 91 -15.70 8.62 0.39
N VAL A 92 -14.65 7.85 0.69
CA VAL A 92 -14.19 7.60 2.07
C VAL A 92 -12.74 8.05 2.31
N ALA A 93 -12.18 8.87 1.41
CA ALA A 93 -10.77 9.24 1.38
C ALA A 93 -10.20 9.76 2.71
N GLU A 94 -10.98 10.56 3.43
CA GLU A 94 -10.57 11.11 4.73
C GLU A 94 -10.85 10.13 5.89
N GLU A 95 -12.00 9.47 5.88
CA GLU A 95 -12.43 8.60 6.97
C GLU A 95 -11.54 7.36 7.14
N ILE A 96 -11.05 6.80 6.04
CA ILE A 96 -10.10 5.67 6.06
C ILE A 96 -8.75 6.03 6.69
N ARG A 97 -8.46 7.33 6.87
CA ARG A 97 -7.23 7.84 7.50
C ARG A 97 -7.42 8.17 8.98
N SER A 98 -8.63 7.99 9.51
CA SER A 98 -8.92 8.19 10.93
C SER A 98 -8.11 7.25 11.82
N MET A 99 -7.97 7.64 13.10
CA MET A 99 -7.24 6.83 14.07
C MET A 99 -7.96 5.51 14.39
N ALA A 100 -9.29 5.52 14.41
CA ALA A 100 -10.10 4.31 14.58
C ALA A 100 -9.83 3.26 13.49
N VAL A 101 -9.68 3.68 12.23
CA VAL A 101 -9.32 2.77 11.14
C VAL A 101 -7.85 2.36 11.23
N ALA A 102 -6.95 3.28 11.56
CA ALA A 102 -5.52 3.00 11.63
C ALA A 102 -5.15 1.98 12.71
N SER A 103 -5.87 1.93 13.84
CA SER A 103 -5.63 0.97 14.92
C SER A 103 -6.14 -0.44 14.59
N GLN A 104 -7.14 -0.56 13.69
CA GLN A 104 -7.80 -1.82 13.39
C GLN A 104 -7.38 -2.46 12.05
N VAL A 105 -6.65 -1.72 11.20
CA VAL A 105 -6.30 -2.20 9.85
C VAL A 105 -5.35 -3.39 9.85
N SER A 106 -4.39 -3.46 10.76
CA SER A 106 -3.42 -4.56 10.83
C SER A 106 -4.09 -5.89 11.21
N PRO A 107 -4.93 -5.96 12.27
CA PRO A 107 -5.76 -7.14 12.55
C PRO A 107 -6.64 -7.57 11.37
N ILE A 108 -7.37 -6.65 10.74
CA ILE A 108 -8.22 -6.95 9.57
C ILE A 108 -7.40 -7.48 8.40
N ALA A 109 -6.22 -6.89 8.12
CA ALA A 109 -5.35 -7.31 7.04
C ALA A 109 -4.66 -8.66 7.26
N ALA A 110 -4.66 -9.17 8.51
CA ALA A 110 -4.14 -10.50 8.85
C ALA A 110 -5.15 -11.63 8.57
N LEU A 111 -6.44 -11.31 8.38
CA LEU A 111 -7.50 -12.29 8.13
C LEU A 111 -7.39 -12.89 6.72
N PRO A 112 -7.20 -14.22 6.57
CA PRO A 112 -6.98 -14.85 5.26
C PRO A 112 -8.05 -14.53 4.22
N PHE A 113 -9.33 -14.59 4.61
CA PHE A 113 -10.44 -14.38 3.70
C PHE A 113 -10.58 -12.90 3.24
N VAL A 114 -10.11 -11.94 4.04
CA VAL A 114 -10.00 -10.53 3.63
C VAL A 114 -8.91 -10.38 2.58
N ARG A 115 -7.75 -11.03 2.79
CA ARG A 115 -6.65 -11.02 1.83
C ARG A 115 -7.02 -11.68 0.51
N ASP A 116 -7.71 -12.81 0.55
CA ASP A 116 -8.17 -13.52 -0.65
C ASP A 116 -9.11 -12.65 -1.49
N PHE A 117 -10.02 -11.93 -0.82
CA PHE A 117 -10.91 -10.96 -1.48
C PHE A 117 -10.11 -9.83 -2.13
N LEU A 118 -9.28 -9.13 -1.34
CA LEU A 118 -8.55 -7.96 -1.83
C LEU A 118 -7.48 -8.30 -2.88
N THR A 119 -6.85 -9.48 -2.79
CA THR A 119 -5.86 -9.94 -3.77
C THR A 119 -6.50 -10.12 -5.14
N LYS A 120 -7.72 -10.67 -5.21
CA LYS A 120 -8.47 -10.80 -6.47
C LYS A 120 -8.79 -9.45 -7.07
N GLU A 121 -9.28 -8.51 -6.26
CA GLU A 121 -9.56 -7.15 -6.69
C GLU A 121 -8.30 -6.45 -7.23
N GLN A 122 -7.18 -6.57 -6.51
CA GLN A 122 -5.90 -5.99 -6.91
C GLN A 122 -5.37 -6.61 -8.21
N GLN A 123 -5.45 -7.94 -8.35
CA GLN A 123 -5.05 -8.65 -9.57
C GLN A 123 -5.90 -8.22 -10.76
N ALA A 124 -7.22 -8.06 -10.58
CA ALA A 124 -8.12 -7.57 -11.62
C ALA A 124 -7.70 -6.17 -12.11
N MET A 125 -7.33 -5.25 -11.21
CA MET A 125 -6.85 -3.90 -11.57
C MET A 125 -5.55 -3.90 -12.38
N GLY A 126 -4.71 -4.93 -12.23
CA GLY A 126 -3.42 -5.01 -12.93
C GLY A 126 -3.39 -5.84 -14.21
N GLN A 127 -4.53 -6.43 -14.64
CA GLN A 127 -4.56 -7.30 -15.83
C GLN A 127 -4.11 -6.60 -17.11
N GLU A 128 -4.47 -5.33 -17.29
CA GLU A 128 -4.09 -4.54 -18.46
C GLU A 128 -2.67 -3.94 -18.37
N LYS A 129 -1.95 -4.21 -17.28
CA LYS A 129 -0.67 -3.61 -16.92
C LYS A 129 -0.76 -2.07 -16.89
N GLY A 130 0.38 -1.38 -16.87
CA GLY A 130 0.41 0.09 -16.84
C GLY A 130 -0.02 0.63 -15.49
N ILE A 131 0.35 -0.09 -14.43
CA ILE A 131 -0.05 0.16 -13.05
C ILE A 131 1.19 0.19 -12.15
N VAL A 132 1.20 1.10 -11.20
CA VAL A 132 2.09 1.13 -10.05
C VAL A 132 1.26 0.88 -8.81
N MET A 133 1.53 -0.22 -8.12
CA MET A 133 0.79 -0.64 -6.94
C MET A 133 1.72 -0.68 -5.73
N ASP A 134 1.37 0.05 -4.67
CA ASP A 134 2.12 0.03 -3.41
C ASP A 134 1.41 -0.75 -2.30
N GLY A 135 2.18 -1.50 -1.51
CA GLY A 135 1.63 -2.39 -0.50
C GLY A 135 2.68 -3.01 0.42
N ARG A 136 2.45 -4.27 0.81
CA ARG A 136 3.35 -5.06 1.67
C ARG A 136 3.81 -6.36 1.01
N ASP A 137 3.03 -6.87 0.07
CA ASP A 137 3.20 -8.18 -0.53
C ASP A 137 2.73 -8.17 -2.00
N ILE A 138 2.83 -7.02 -2.66
CA ILE A 138 2.46 -6.85 -4.06
C ILE A 138 3.36 -7.73 -4.95
N GLY A 139 4.67 -7.65 -4.78
CA GLY A 139 5.65 -8.40 -5.58
C GLY A 139 5.81 -9.87 -5.18
N THR A 140 5.24 -10.28 -4.04
CA THR A 140 5.37 -11.65 -3.50
C THR A 140 4.07 -12.46 -3.58
N ALA A 141 2.91 -11.84 -3.39
CA ALA A 141 1.62 -12.53 -3.36
C ALA A 141 0.64 -12.04 -4.43
N VAL A 142 0.50 -10.73 -4.63
CA VAL A 142 -0.50 -10.17 -5.56
C VAL A 142 -0.06 -10.33 -7.02
N PHE A 143 1.14 -9.85 -7.34
CA PHE A 143 1.81 -9.94 -8.63
C PHE A 143 3.22 -10.55 -8.48
N PRO A 144 3.34 -11.86 -8.22
CA PRO A 144 4.64 -12.54 -8.18
C PRO A 144 5.41 -12.47 -9.50
N LYS A 145 4.73 -12.11 -10.60
CA LYS A 145 5.29 -11.93 -11.94
C LYS A 145 5.35 -10.45 -12.38
N ALA A 146 5.19 -9.50 -11.45
CA ALA A 146 5.41 -8.08 -11.77
C ALA A 146 6.82 -7.90 -12.34
N GLU A 147 6.93 -7.19 -13.46
CA GLU A 147 8.21 -7.03 -14.16
C GLU A 147 9.17 -6.10 -13.42
N MET A 148 8.64 -5.16 -12.64
CA MET A 148 9.43 -4.34 -11.73
C MET A 148 8.95 -4.52 -10.30
N LYS A 149 9.87 -4.90 -9.41
CA LYS A 149 9.62 -5.02 -7.98
C LYS A 149 10.64 -4.20 -7.20
N VAL A 150 10.15 -3.36 -6.31
CA VAL A 150 10.98 -2.56 -5.40
C VAL A 150 10.55 -2.85 -3.97
N PHE A 151 11.53 -3.05 -3.09
CA PHE A 151 11.30 -3.16 -1.66
C PHE A 151 11.90 -1.93 -0.96
N LEU A 152 11.02 -1.03 -0.50
CA LEU A 152 11.38 0.22 0.14
C LEU A 152 11.58 0.03 1.65
N THR A 153 12.76 0.37 2.14
CA THR A 153 13.10 0.36 3.56
C THR A 153 13.63 1.71 4.02
N ALA A 154 13.63 1.92 5.33
CA ALA A 154 14.30 3.02 6.00
C ALA A 154 14.47 2.70 7.48
N ASP A 155 15.45 3.34 8.11
CA ASP A 155 15.68 3.27 9.55
C ASP A 155 14.37 3.53 10.34
N PRO A 156 14.00 2.67 11.31
CA PRO A 156 12.77 2.82 12.09
C PRO A 156 12.61 4.20 12.75
N LYS A 157 13.70 4.80 13.26
CA LYS A 157 13.65 6.13 13.89
C LYS A 157 13.35 7.20 12.85
N ILE A 158 13.98 7.13 11.68
CA ILE A 158 13.69 8.07 10.58
C ILE A 158 12.23 7.95 10.12
N ARG A 159 11.68 6.73 10.06
CA ARG A 159 10.26 6.51 9.74
C ARG A 159 9.35 7.10 10.81
N ALA A 160 9.72 6.94 12.08
CA ALA A 160 8.98 7.51 13.21
C ALA A 160 9.01 9.05 13.18
N GLU A 161 10.17 9.66 12.95
CA GLU A 161 10.33 11.12 12.82
C GLU A 161 9.49 11.69 11.66
N ARG A 162 9.51 11.03 10.49
CA ARG A 162 8.67 11.42 9.33
C ARG A 162 7.19 11.35 9.68
N ARG A 163 6.77 10.27 10.34
CA ARG A 163 5.37 10.10 10.75
C ARG A 163 4.94 11.12 11.79
N LEU A 164 5.79 11.40 12.78
CA LEU A 164 5.52 12.42 13.78
C LEU A 164 5.37 13.80 13.14
N LYS A 165 6.23 14.13 12.17
CA LYS A 165 6.13 15.37 11.39
C LYS A 165 4.81 15.47 10.63
N GLU A 166 4.32 14.38 10.03
CA GLU A 166 3.01 14.34 9.37
C GLU A 166 1.85 14.59 10.35
N LEU A 167 1.93 14.01 11.56
CA LEU A 167 0.91 14.20 12.60
C LEU A 167 0.88 15.65 13.10
N ARG A 168 2.06 16.22 13.38
CA ARG A 168 2.23 17.62 13.78
C ARG A 168 1.68 18.58 12.72
N ALA A 169 1.90 18.30 11.44
CA ALA A 169 1.33 19.09 10.33
C ALA A 169 -0.21 19.04 10.26
N LYS A 170 -0.84 18.06 10.91
CA LYS A 170 -2.30 17.90 11.03
C LYS A 170 -2.88 18.40 12.35
N GLY A 171 -2.06 19.07 13.18
CA GLY A 171 -2.48 19.65 14.46
C GLY A 171 -2.44 18.69 15.65
N ASP A 172 -1.85 17.50 15.50
CA ASP A 172 -1.57 16.64 16.66
C ASP A 172 -0.32 17.16 17.37
N GLU A 173 -0.46 17.65 18.61
CA GLU A 173 0.65 18.13 19.44
C GLU A 173 1.02 17.16 20.57
N VAL A 174 0.24 16.09 20.76
CA VAL A 174 0.29 15.25 21.97
C VAL A 174 1.15 14.01 21.75
N THR A 175 1.05 13.37 20.58
CA THR A 175 1.73 12.09 20.33
C THR A 175 3.25 12.22 20.37
N THR A 176 3.94 11.36 21.11
CA THR A 176 5.41 11.36 21.29
C THR A 176 6.13 10.56 20.21
N LEU A 177 7.45 10.76 20.07
CA LEU A 177 8.26 9.98 19.12
C LEU A 177 8.29 8.49 19.50
N GLU A 178 8.37 8.21 20.80
CA GLU A 178 8.38 6.86 21.36
C GLU A 178 7.07 6.11 21.07
N GLU A 179 5.92 6.77 21.21
CA GLU A 179 4.62 6.19 20.86
C GLU A 179 4.53 5.87 19.36
N VAL A 180 5.01 6.77 18.49
CA VAL A 180 5.04 6.53 17.05
C VAL A 180 5.97 5.38 16.69
N LEU A 181 7.16 5.33 17.30
CA LEU A 181 8.13 4.25 17.05
C LEU A 181 7.55 2.90 17.48
N THR A 182 7.00 2.83 18.69
CA THR A 182 6.36 1.61 19.22
C THR A 182 5.25 1.14 18.29
N ASN A 183 4.36 2.05 17.87
CA ASN A 183 3.28 1.71 16.94
C ASN A 183 3.79 1.21 15.58
N LEU A 184 4.88 1.79 15.07
CA LEU A 184 5.49 1.34 13.82
C LEU A 184 6.09 -0.06 13.97
N GLU A 185 6.82 -0.32 15.05
CA GLU A 185 7.44 -1.62 15.32
C GLU A 185 6.39 -2.72 15.49
N GLU A 186 5.30 -2.47 16.23
CA GLU A 186 4.18 -3.40 16.37
C GLU A 186 3.55 -3.74 15.02
N ARG A 187 3.31 -2.72 14.18
CA ARG A 187 2.71 -2.92 12.86
C ARG A 187 3.65 -3.66 11.93
N ASP A 188 4.94 -3.34 11.94
CA ASP A 188 5.94 -4.03 11.13
C ASP A 188 6.10 -5.48 11.61
N TYR A 189 6.01 -5.75 12.92
CA TYR A 189 6.00 -7.10 13.47
C TYR A 189 4.80 -7.90 12.94
N ILE A 190 3.58 -7.36 13.04
CA ILE A 190 2.38 -8.02 12.51
C ILE A 190 2.50 -8.25 11.00
N ASP A 191 2.92 -7.23 10.25
CA ASP A 191 3.06 -7.31 8.79
C ASP A 191 4.08 -8.39 8.38
N THR A 192 5.19 -8.55 9.09
CA THR A 192 6.26 -9.52 8.78
C THR A 192 5.99 -10.94 9.30
N HIS A 193 5.21 -11.09 10.38
CA HIS A 193 4.97 -12.38 11.05
C HIS A 193 3.60 -12.99 10.74
N ARG A 194 2.70 -12.29 10.03
CA ARG A 194 1.41 -12.87 9.63
C ARG A 194 1.58 -14.15 8.82
N ALA A 195 0.69 -15.12 9.05
CA ALA A 195 0.76 -16.44 8.40
C ALA A 195 0.53 -16.37 6.88
N VAL A 196 -0.29 -15.43 6.41
CA VAL A 196 -0.66 -15.29 5.00
C VAL A 196 -0.03 -14.03 4.41
N ALA A 197 0.70 -14.23 3.31
CA ALA A 197 1.38 -13.19 2.53
C ALA A 197 2.12 -12.15 3.40
N PRO A 198 3.07 -12.57 4.26
CA PRO A 198 3.84 -11.65 5.10
C PRO A 198 4.64 -10.64 4.28
N LEU A 199 4.89 -9.46 4.87
CA LEU A 199 5.83 -8.48 4.34
C LEU A 199 7.21 -9.11 4.25
N LYS A 200 7.62 -9.42 3.02
CA LYS A 200 8.92 -9.98 2.69
C LYS A 200 9.39 -9.39 1.37
N GLN A 201 10.69 -9.17 1.26
CA GLN A 201 11.30 -8.82 -0.01
C GLN A 201 11.18 -10.00 -0.98
N ALA A 202 10.67 -9.75 -2.19
CA ALA A 202 10.72 -10.75 -3.26
C ALA A 202 12.18 -11.00 -3.67
N PRO A 203 12.59 -12.24 -4.02
CA PRO A 203 13.98 -12.54 -4.37
C PRO A 203 14.56 -11.68 -5.52
N ASP A 204 13.69 -11.22 -6.41
CA ASP A 204 13.98 -10.38 -7.58
C ASP A 204 13.65 -8.89 -7.36
N ALA A 205 13.28 -8.48 -6.14
CA ALA A 205 13.03 -7.08 -5.82
C ALA A 205 14.32 -6.31 -5.56
N VAL A 206 14.42 -5.12 -6.16
CA VAL A 206 15.48 -4.15 -5.85
C VAL A 206 15.18 -3.50 -4.49
N VAL A 207 16.12 -3.58 -3.55
CA VAL A 207 16.00 -2.87 -2.27
C VAL A 207 16.37 -1.41 -2.46
N LEU A 208 15.49 -0.52 -2.00
CA LEU A 208 15.75 0.90 -1.94
C LEU A 208 15.70 1.31 -0.46
N ASP A 209 16.85 1.66 0.12
CA ASP A 209 16.90 2.30 1.43
C ASP A 209 16.83 3.81 1.23
N ASN A 210 15.74 4.45 1.67
CA ASN A 210 15.55 5.89 1.54
C ASN A 210 15.79 6.67 2.84
N SER A 211 16.47 6.09 3.82
CA SER A 211 16.78 6.73 5.11
C SER A 211 17.33 8.15 4.93
N PHE A 212 18.32 8.31 4.05
CA PHE A 212 19.05 9.56 3.85
C PHE A 212 18.92 10.13 2.43
N LEU A 213 17.94 9.64 1.66
CA LEU A 213 17.72 10.12 0.29
C LEU A 213 16.73 11.28 0.28
N SER A 214 17.07 12.33 -0.46
CA SER A 214 16.13 13.39 -0.81
C SER A 214 15.00 12.87 -1.71
N ILE A 215 13.87 13.59 -1.78
CA ILE A 215 12.75 13.26 -2.67
C ILE A 215 13.22 13.18 -4.13
N ARG A 216 14.16 14.03 -4.54
CA ARG A 216 14.72 14.04 -5.89
C ARG A 216 15.54 12.78 -6.17
N GLU A 217 16.38 12.35 -5.24
CA GLU A 217 17.17 11.12 -5.38
C GLU A 217 16.27 9.89 -5.42
N GLN A 218 15.23 9.86 -4.57
CA GLN A 218 14.21 8.80 -4.59
C GLN A 218 13.52 8.68 -5.96
N ASP A 219 13.11 9.80 -6.56
CA ASP A 219 12.50 9.82 -7.90
C ASP A 219 13.48 9.36 -8.99
N LEU A 220 14.71 9.86 -8.97
CA LEU A 220 15.75 9.46 -9.94
C LEU A 220 16.03 7.95 -9.88
N MET A 221 16.15 7.39 -8.68
CA MET A 221 16.38 5.96 -8.48
C MET A 221 15.25 5.09 -9.04
N LEU A 222 13.99 5.45 -8.75
CA LEU A 222 12.84 4.71 -9.28
C LEU A 222 12.72 4.82 -10.80
N ARG A 223 12.94 5.99 -11.38
CA ARG A 223 12.94 6.17 -12.83
C ARG A 223 14.04 5.36 -13.50
N PHE A 224 15.25 5.38 -12.93
CA PHE A 224 16.36 4.59 -13.46
C PHE A 224 16.06 3.09 -13.43
N ALA A 225 15.52 2.58 -12.31
CA ALA A 225 15.12 1.18 -12.19
C ALA A 225 14.03 0.82 -13.21
N PHE A 226 13.04 1.70 -13.41
CA PHE A 226 11.98 1.51 -14.39
C PHE A 226 12.52 1.43 -15.83
N GLU A 227 13.37 2.38 -16.24
CA GLU A 227 13.97 2.38 -17.57
C GLU A 227 14.89 1.17 -17.79
N ALA A 228 15.63 0.74 -16.76
CA ALA A 228 16.48 -0.45 -16.83
C ALA A 228 15.65 -1.72 -17.06
N VAL A 229 14.52 -1.88 -16.37
CA VAL A 229 13.57 -2.99 -16.59
C VAL A 229 13.03 -2.96 -18.01
N LEU A 230 12.58 -1.80 -18.50
CA LEU A 230 12.09 -1.67 -19.87
C LEU A 230 13.16 -1.98 -20.92
N ALA A 231 14.40 -1.55 -20.71
CA ALA A 231 15.51 -1.86 -21.59
C ALA A 231 15.77 -3.37 -21.65
N HIS A 232 15.76 -4.05 -20.50
CA HIS A 232 15.94 -5.50 -20.41
C HIS A 232 14.83 -6.26 -21.15
N LEU A 233 13.56 -5.91 -20.91
CA LEU A 233 12.42 -6.55 -21.59
C LEU A 233 12.45 -6.35 -23.12
N ARG A 234 12.92 -5.20 -23.59
CA ARG A 234 13.11 -4.96 -25.03
C ARG A 234 14.20 -5.84 -25.62
N THR A 235 15.28 -6.10 -24.89
CA THR A 235 16.35 -6.99 -25.36
C THR A 235 15.90 -8.45 -25.44
N GLU A 236 15.12 -8.93 -24.48
CA GLU A 236 14.59 -10.30 -24.49
C GLU A 236 13.62 -10.56 -25.66
N LYS A 237 12.86 -9.55 -26.09
CA LYS A 237 11.94 -9.66 -27.24
C LYS A 237 12.64 -9.71 -28.61
N CYS A 238 13.90 -9.30 -28.67
CA CYS A 238 14.67 -9.27 -29.91
C CYS A 238 15.48 -10.56 -30.17
N VAL A 239 15.45 -11.52 -29.22
CA VAL A 239 16.12 -12.83 -29.29
C VAL A 239 15.07 -13.90 -29.56
#